data_AF-A0A662PMI1-F1
#
_entry.id   AF-A0A662PMI1-F1
#
_cell.length_a   1.000
_cell.length_b   1.000
_cell.length_c   1.000
_cell.angle_alpha   90.00
_cell.angle_beta   90.00
_cell.angle_gamma   90.00
#
_symmetry.space_group_name_H-M   'P 1'
#
loop_
_entity.id
_entity.type
_entity.pdbx_description
1 polymer ?
#
loop_
_entity_poly.entity_id
_entity_poly.type
_entity_poly.pdbx_seq_one_letter_code
_entity_poly.pdbx_strand_id
1 'polypeptide(L)' 'MTALVMAGGRGRRLKAKVEKPLLDLCGKPLICWVLDALKKSLHIGSIVVVTSIYTPETSKVV' A
#
# COMPACT_ATOMS: atom_id res chain seq x y z
N MET A 1 0.62 -13.03 14.17
CA MET A 1 1.62 -12.90 13.09
C MET A 1 1.73 -11.43 12.66
N THR A 2 2.91 -11.00 12.23
CA THR A 2 3.12 -9.66 11.65
C THR A 2 3.14 -9.78 10.13
N ALA A 3 2.39 -8.92 9.43
CA ALA A 3 2.41 -8.83 7.98
C ALA A 3 3.26 -7.64 7.51
N LEU A 4 4.13 -7.87 6.52
CA LEU A 4 4.94 -6.84 5.89
C LEU A 4 4.38 -6.52 4.50
N VAL A 5 3.97 -5.27 4.27
CA VAL A 5 3.46 -4.80 2.97
C VAL A 5 4.50 -3.91 2.30
N MET A 6 5.09 -4.43 1.23
CA MET A 6 6.09 -3.71 0.43
C MET A 6 5.41 -2.70 -0.51
N ALA A 7 5.42 -1.41 -0.14
CA ALA A 7 4.81 -0.31 -0.88
C ALA A 7 5.83 0.74 -1.38
N GLY A 8 7.13 0.45 -1.30
CA GLY A 8 8.23 1.37 -1.64
C GLY A 8 8.61 1.47 -3.13
N GLY A 9 7.92 0.79 -4.04
CA GLY A 9 8.35 0.65 -5.44
C GLY A 9 7.99 1.86 -6.32
N ARG A 10 8.93 2.34 -7.15
CA ARG A 10 8.74 3.51 -8.05
C ARG A 10 7.66 3.33 -9.14
N GLY A 11 7.19 2.12 -9.43
CA GLY A 11 6.05 1.93 -10.35
C GLY A 11 6.28 2.29 -11.84
N ARG A 12 7.53 2.32 -12.34
CA ARG A 12 7.89 2.83 -13.69
C ARG A 12 7.04 2.31 -14.87
N ARG A 13 6.65 1.04 -14.84
CA ARG A 13 5.86 0.41 -15.92
C ARG A 13 4.43 0.95 -16.03
N LEU A 14 3.86 1.40 -14.91
CA LEU A 14 2.48 1.88 -14.86
C LEU A 14 2.32 3.24 -15.55
N LYS A 15 3.41 4.04 -15.65
CA LYS A 15 3.42 5.40 -16.22
C LYS A 15 2.32 6.32 -15.65
N ALA A 16 1.85 6.06 -14.43
CA ALA A 16 0.88 6.90 -13.75
C ALA A 16 1.56 8.13 -13.14
N LYS A 17 0.81 9.23 -13.01
CA LYS A 17 1.25 10.46 -12.31
C LYS A 17 1.23 10.34 -10.79
N VAL A 18 0.61 9.28 -10.27
CA VAL A 18 0.49 8.98 -8.85
C VAL A 18 1.32 7.76 -8.49
N GLU A 19 1.65 7.65 -7.22
CA GLU A 19 2.31 6.46 -6.67
C GLU A 19 1.43 5.23 -6.84
N LYS A 20 2.00 4.10 -7.28
CA LYS A 20 1.23 2.86 -7.52
C LYS A 20 0.32 2.46 -6.34
N PRO A 21 0.77 2.52 -5.06
CA PRO A 21 -0.09 2.16 -3.94
C PRO A 21 -1.33 3.08 -3.80
N LEU A 22 -1.23 4.33 -4.25
CA LEU A 22 -2.31 5.32 -4.21
C LEU A 22 -3.14 5.39 -5.50
N LEU A 23 -2.87 4.52 -6.48
CA LEU A 23 -3.69 4.44 -7.67
C LEU A 23 -5.14 4.15 -7.27
N ASP A 24 -6.07 4.97 -7.75
CA ASP A 24 -7.49 4.73 -7.54
C ASP A 24 -7.92 3.45 -8.27
N LEU A 25 -8.54 2.55 -7.51
CA LEU A 25 -9.14 1.33 -8.02
C LEU A 25 -10.55 1.21 -7.45
N CYS A 26 -11.53 1.52 -8.29
CA CYS A 26 -12.95 1.54 -7.94
C CYS A 26 -13.27 2.52 -6.79
N GLY A 27 -12.72 3.74 -6.82
CA GLY A 27 -12.98 4.78 -5.83
C GLY A 27 -12.21 4.59 -4.50
N LYS A 28 -11.23 3.68 -4.47
CA LYS A 28 -10.42 3.38 -3.30
C LYS A 28 -8.95 3.19 -3.71
N PRO A 29 -7.98 3.77 -2.98
CA PRO A 29 -6.56 3.53 -3.24
C PRO A 29 -6.21 2.05 -3.19
N LEU A 30 -5.37 1.60 -4.14
CA LEU A 30 -4.97 0.20 -4.29
C LEU A 30 -4.45 -0.42 -2.98
N ILE A 31 -3.62 0.30 -2.22
CA ILE A 31 -3.07 -0.20 -0.96
C ILE A 31 -4.14 -0.48 0.10
N CYS A 32 -5.23 0.28 0.11
CA CYS A 32 -6.29 0.09 1.08
C CYS A 32 -7.02 -1.25 0.86
N TRP A 33 -7.10 -1.76 -0.38
CA TRP A 33 -7.62 -3.10 -0.64
C TRP A 33 -6.75 -4.19 0.00
N VAL A 34 -5.43 -4.02 -0.03
CA VAL A 34 -4.47 -4.94 0.61
C VAL A 34 -4.62 -4.88 2.13
N LEU A 35 -4.65 -3.67 2.71
CA LEU A 35 -4.78 -3.49 4.14
C LEU A 35 -6.10 -4.04 4.69
N ASP A 36 -7.22 -3.84 3.98
CA ASP A 36 -8.51 -4.41 4.35
C ASP A 36 -8.47 -5.94 4.40
N ALA A 37 -7.84 -6.58 3.42
CA ALA A 37 -7.72 -8.03 3.38
C ALA A 37 -6.90 -8.56 4.56
N LEU A 38 -5.79 -7.88 4.91
CA LEU A 38 -4.96 -8.25 6.06
C LEU A 38 -5.69 -8.00 7.39
N LYS A 39 -6.41 -6.89 7.53
CA LYS A 39 -7.18 -6.55 8.74
C LYS A 39 -8.33 -7.53 9.02
N LYS A 40 -8.87 -8.19 7.98
CA LYS A 40 -9.90 -9.22 8.13
C LYS A 40 -9.35 -10.58 8.58
N SER A 41 -8.03 -10.77 8.57
CA SER A 41 -7.41 -12.02 9.00
C SER A 41 -7.30 -12.10 10.52
N LEU A 42 -7.90 -13.13 11.12
CA LEU A 42 -7.83 -13.39 12.56
C LEU A 42 -6.40 -13.69 13.07
N HIS A 43 -5.48 -14.02 12.18
CA HIS A 43 -4.12 -14.46 12.55
C HIS A 43 -3.07 -13.34 12.45
N ILE A 44 -3.43 -12.19 11.86
CA ILE A 44 -2.55 -11.03 11.70
C ILE A 44 -2.83 -10.03 12.82
N GLY A 45 -1.87 -9.86 13.73
CA GLY A 45 -1.99 -8.94 14.86
C GLY A 45 -1.40 -7.55 14.58
N SER A 46 -0.53 -7.43 13.58
CA SER A 46 0.07 -6.17 13.19
C SER A 46 0.43 -6.15 11.71
N ILE A 47 0.40 -4.96 11.12
CA ILE A 47 0.73 -4.71 9.72
C ILE A 47 1.78 -3.61 9.70
N VAL A 48 2.89 -3.85 9.01
CA VAL A 48 3.94 -2.86 8.77
C VAL A 48 3.98 -2.57 7.27
N VAL A 49 3.76 -1.32 6.90
CA VAL A 49 3.87 -0.87 5.51
C VAL A 49 5.24 -0.25 5.30
N VAL A 50 6.00 -0.78 4.33
CA VAL A 50 7.33 -0.29 4.00
C VAL A 50 7.23 0.61 2.77
N THR A 51 7.48 1.90 2.96
CA THR A 51 7.55 2.91 1.91
C THR A 51 9.01 3.25 1.57
N SER A 52 9.23 4.15 0.61
CA SER A 52 10.57 4.64 0.28
C SER A 52 10.52 6.09 -0.18
N ILE A 53 11.68 6.65 -0.52
CA ILE A 53 11.79 7.97 -1.19
C ILE A 53 10.97 8.07 -2.49
N TYR A 54 10.55 6.93 -3.06
CA TYR A 54 9.72 6.88 -4.27
C TYR A 54 8.22 6.84 -3.99
N THR A 55 7.84 6.61 -2.73
CA THR A 55 6.43 6.62 -2.30
C THR A 55 6.18 7.47 -1.05
N PRO A 56 6.64 8.74 -1.03
CA PRO A 56 6.45 9.64 0.11
C PRO A 56 4.97 9.92 0.43
N GLU A 57 4.09 10.00 -0.57
CA GLU A 57 2.67 10.29 -0.34
C GLU A 57 1.98 9.08 0.28
N THR A 58 2.33 7.86 -0.15
CA THR A 58 1.81 6.62 0.46
C THR A 58 2.09 6.60 1.96
N SER A 59 3.29 7.05 2.38
CA SER A 59 3.70 7.06 3.79
C SER A 59 2.91 8.03 4.67
N LYS A 60 2.20 8.99 4.09
CA LYS A 60 1.34 9.93 4.83
C LYS A 60 -0.07 9.40 5.04
N VAL A 61 -0.46 8.39 4.26
CA VAL A 61 -1.82 7.83 4.22
C VAL A 61 -1.93 6.55 5.06
N VAL A 62 -0.83 5.79 5.18
CA VAL A 62 -0.78 4.48 5.86
C VAL A 62 -0.17 4.54 7.24
#